data_AF-A0A2Z3HC58-F1
#
_entry.id   AF-A0A2Z3HC58-F1
#
_cell.length_a   1.000
_cell.length_b   1.000
_cell.length_c   1.000
_cell.angle_alpha   90.00
_cell.angle_beta   90.00
_cell.angle_gamma   90.00
#
_symmetry.space_group_name_H-M   'P 1'
#
loop_
_entity.id
_entity.type
_entity.pdbx_description
1 polymer ?
#
loop_
_entity_poly.entity_id
_entity_poly.type
_entity_poly.pdbx_seq_one_letter_code
_entity_poly.pdbx_strand_id
1 'polypeptide(L)'
;MTPLAPEPILRAALYVVHVAAYTTRNWTYADGWPRQQVYDLWEALHEVPDLITRWRPDAERELLMYFDEYDRKWPAPRLREMYQQHQEHGGPA
;
A
#
# COMPACT_ATOMS: atom_id res chain seq x y z
N MET A 1 -15.86 12.01 -15.68
CA MET A 1 -14.90 10.95 -15.28
C MET A 1 -14.18 11.44 -14.05
N THR A 2 -14.03 10.61 -13.02
CA THR A 2 -13.18 10.93 -11.87
C THR A 2 -11.71 10.87 -12.32
N PRO A 3 -10.83 11.79 -11.89
CA PRO A 3 -9.41 11.70 -12.24
C PRO A 3 -8.75 10.47 -11.60
N LEU A 4 -7.72 9.95 -12.27
CA LEU A 4 -6.77 9.02 -11.66
C LEU A 4 -5.80 9.79 -10.74
N ALA A 5 -5.14 9.06 -9.84
CA ALA A 5 -4.01 9.60 -9.07
C ALA A 5 -2.89 10.12 -10.00
N PRO A 6 -2.14 11.16 -9.58
CA PRO A 6 -0.88 11.55 -10.22
C PRO A 6 0.05 10.35 -10.38
N GLU A 7 0.80 10.31 -11.48
CA GLU A 7 1.56 9.13 -11.87
C GLU A 7 2.55 8.60 -10.79
N PRO A 8 3.31 9.44 -10.07
CA PRO A 8 4.22 8.95 -9.02
C PRO A 8 3.47 8.27 -7.86
N ILE A 9 2.30 8.82 -7.49
CA ILE A 9 1.42 8.26 -6.47
C ILE A 9 0.81 6.94 -6.96
N LEU A 10 0.35 6.90 -8.20
CA LEU A 10 -0.21 5.71 -8.83
C LEU A 10 0.83 4.57 -8.87
N ARG A 11 2.08 4.89 -9.25
CA ARG A 11 3.21 3.95 -9.25
C ARG A 11 3.52 3.44 -7.84
N ALA A 12 3.63 4.33 -6.86
CA ALA A 12 3.93 3.98 -5.47
C ALA A 12 2.84 3.11 -4.84
N ALA A 13 1.57 3.46 -5.02
CA ALA A 13 0.43 2.70 -4.50
C ALA A 13 0.34 1.30 -5.13
N LEU A 14 0.50 1.18 -6.45
CA LEU A 14 0.51 -0.11 -7.15
C LEU A 14 1.73 -0.96 -6.75
N TYR A 15 2.88 -0.35 -6.45
CA TYR A 15 4.04 -1.07 -5.92
C TYR A 15 3.76 -1.67 -4.54
N VAL A 16 3.13 -0.91 -3.62
CA VAL A 16 2.74 -1.44 -2.30
C VAL A 16 1.78 -2.62 -2.43
N VAL A 17 0.79 -2.54 -3.32
CA VAL A 17 -0.13 -3.67 -3.62
C VAL A 17 0.63 -4.87 -4.17
N HIS A 18 1.57 -4.67 -5.10
CA HIS A 18 2.43 -5.73 -5.62
C HIS A 18 3.25 -6.41 -4.51
N VAL A 19 3.87 -5.62 -3.63
CA VAL A 19 4.67 -6.14 -2.52
C VAL A 19 3.82 -6.96 -1.56
N ALA A 20 2.68 -6.43 -1.15
CA ALA A 20 1.78 -7.11 -0.23
C ALA A 20 1.19 -8.41 -0.80
N ALA A 21 0.89 -8.45 -2.10
CA ALA A 21 0.40 -9.64 -2.78
C ALA A 21 1.44 -10.77 -2.78
N TYR A 22 2.71 -10.50 -3.14
CA TYR A 22 3.74 -11.53 -3.07
C TYR A 22 4.08 -11.90 -1.62
N THR A 23 4.04 -10.92 -0.70
CA THR A 23 4.33 -11.12 0.73
C THR A 23 3.30 -12.07 1.34
N THR A 24 2.01 -11.81 1.11
CA THR A 24 0.91 -12.69 1.51
C THR A 24 1.11 -14.10 0.95
N ARG A 25 1.41 -14.23 -0.36
CA ARG A 25 1.67 -15.53 -0.97
C ARG A 25 2.82 -16.28 -0.27
N ASN A 26 3.92 -15.60 0.02
CA ASN A 26 5.06 -16.21 0.70
C ASN A 26 4.70 -16.66 2.12
N TRP A 27 3.91 -15.87 2.85
CA TRP A 27 3.40 -16.24 4.17
C TRP A 27 2.48 -17.47 4.12
N THR A 28 1.72 -17.70 3.04
CA THR A 28 0.92 -18.93 2.89
C THR A 28 1.73 -20.21 2.67
N TYR A 29 3.02 -20.12 2.33
CA TYR A 29 3.92 -21.28 2.24
C TYR A 29 4.69 -21.55 3.55
N ALA A 30 4.64 -20.64 4.52
CA ALA A 30 5.38 -20.75 5.78
C ALA A 30 4.43 -20.99 6.96
N ASP A 31 4.62 -22.10 7.67
CA ASP A 31 3.90 -22.33 8.92
C ASP A 31 4.27 -21.29 9.98
N GLY A 32 3.27 -20.91 10.80
CA GLY A 32 3.47 -20.04 11.96
C GLY A 32 3.34 -18.53 11.71
N TRP A 33 3.07 -18.07 10.48
CA TRP A 33 2.84 -16.63 10.27
C TRP A 33 1.53 -16.15 10.93
N PRO A 34 1.50 -15.01 11.65
CA PRO A 34 0.29 -14.55 12.32
C PRO A 34 -0.84 -14.24 11.32
N ARG A 35 -1.95 -14.98 11.39
CA ARG A 35 -3.14 -14.72 10.55
C ARG A 35 -3.67 -13.29 10.70
N GLN A 36 -3.59 -12.73 11.91
CA GLN A 36 -3.98 -11.33 12.18
C GLN A 36 -3.17 -10.34 11.34
N GLN A 37 -1.87 -10.59 11.13
CA GLN A 37 -1.02 -9.75 10.27
C GLN A 37 -1.41 -9.83 8.80
N VAL A 38 -1.88 -10.99 8.34
CA VAL A 38 -2.46 -11.12 6.98
C VAL A 38 -3.73 -10.27 6.87
N TYR A 39 -4.65 -10.38 7.84
CA TYR A 39 -5.87 -9.57 7.84
C TYR A 39 -5.55 -8.06 7.87
N ASP A 40 -4.76 -7.59 8.83
CA ASP A 40 -4.37 -6.18 8.92
C ASP A 40 -3.68 -5.67 7.64
N LEU A 41 -2.91 -6.52 6.96
CA LEU A 41 -2.26 -6.16 5.69
C LEU A 41 -3.31 -5.93 4.59
N TRP A 42 -4.31 -6.80 4.44
CA TRP A 42 -5.36 -6.61 3.43
C TRP A 42 -6.34 -5.49 3.78
N GLU A 43 -6.62 -5.27 5.07
CA GLU A 43 -7.34 -4.08 5.54
C GLU A 43 -6.61 -2.79 5.13
N ALA A 44 -5.27 -2.74 5.16
CA ALA A 44 -4.52 -1.57 4.72
C ALA A 44 -4.48 -1.35 3.20
N LEU A 45 -5.00 -2.28 2.40
CA LEU A 45 -4.85 -2.29 0.93
C LEU A 45 -6.18 -2.22 0.17
N HIS A 46 -7.30 -2.62 0.78
CA HIS A 46 -8.56 -2.79 0.06
C HIS A 46 -9.09 -1.50 -0.59
N GLU A 47 -8.85 -0.34 0.03
CA GLU A 47 -9.22 0.97 -0.50
C GLU A 47 -8.25 1.54 -1.56
N VAL A 48 -7.03 0.99 -1.68
CA VAL A 48 -6.02 1.52 -2.63
C VAL A 48 -6.56 1.61 -4.07
N PRO A 49 -7.28 0.60 -4.62
CA PRO A 49 -7.88 0.71 -5.95
C PRO A 49 -8.95 1.80 -6.09
N ASP A 50 -9.82 2.02 -5.10
CA ASP A 50 -10.84 3.09 -5.18
C ASP A 50 -10.16 4.46 -5.09
N LEU A 51 -9.28 4.65 -4.10
CA LEU A 51 -8.54 5.88 -3.87
C LEU A 51 -7.75 6.34 -5.11
N ILE A 52 -7.01 5.45 -5.78
CA ILE A 52 -6.20 5.80 -6.96
C ILE A 52 -7.00 5.95 -8.25
N THR A 53 -8.21 5.38 -8.34
CA THR A 53 -9.08 5.51 -9.53
C THR A 53 -10.15 6.59 -9.40
N ARG A 54 -10.38 7.09 -8.18
CA ARG A 54 -11.36 8.14 -7.86
C ARG A 54 -10.70 9.26 -7.07
N TRP A 55 -9.63 9.81 -7.67
CA TRP A 55 -8.74 10.74 -7.00
C TRP A 55 -9.46 12.01 -6.53
N ARG A 56 -9.19 12.38 -5.26
CA ARG A 56 -9.76 13.52 -4.54
C ARG A 56 -8.65 14.19 -3.71
N PRO A 57 -8.80 15.47 -3.29
CA PRO A 57 -7.74 16.24 -2.64
C PRO A 57 -7.15 15.62 -1.36
N ASP A 58 -7.88 14.70 -0.72
CA ASP A 58 -7.47 13.98 0.50
C ASP A 58 -7.19 12.49 0.30
N ALA A 59 -7.31 11.95 -0.92
CA ALA A 59 -7.10 10.53 -1.19
C ALA A 59 -5.70 10.04 -0.80
N GLU A 60 -4.66 10.86 -1.00
CA GLU A 60 -3.30 10.52 -0.57
C GLU A 60 -3.21 10.41 0.94
N ARG A 61 -3.77 11.37 1.68
CA ARG A 61 -3.77 11.38 3.14
C ARG A 61 -4.49 10.16 3.71
N GLU A 62 -5.57 9.73 3.07
CA GLU A 62 -6.35 8.55 3.46
C GLU A 62 -5.60 7.25 3.17
N LEU A 63 -4.99 7.11 1.99
CA LEU A 63 -4.10 6.00 1.64
C LEU A 63 -2.93 5.88 2.62
N LEU A 64 -2.31 7.01 2.96
CA LEU A 64 -1.22 7.09 3.93
C LEU A 64 -1.65 6.75 5.36
N MET A 65 -2.90 7.06 5.75
CA MET A 65 -3.47 6.68 7.05
C MET A 65 -3.57 5.16 7.18
N TYR A 66 -4.07 4.46 6.16
CA TYR A 66 -4.14 2.99 6.16
C TYR A 66 -2.76 2.33 6.28
N PHE A 67 -1.76 2.87 5.58
CA PHE A 67 -0.38 2.38 5.68
C PHE A 67 0.22 2.64 7.08
N ASP A 68 0.00 3.83 7.64
CA ASP A 68 0.45 4.17 9.00
C ASP A 68 -0.27 3.35 10.09
N GLU A 69 -1.50 2.88 9.86
CA GLU A 69 -2.22 1.95 10.75
C GLU A 69 -1.60 0.56 10.77
N TYR A 70 -1.22 0.02 9.61
CA TYR A 70 -0.50 -1.25 9.53
C TYR A 70 0.89 -1.15 10.16
N ASP A 71 1.66 -0.12 9.78
CA ASP A 71 3.05 0.10 10.20
C ASP A 71 3.19 0.40 11.70
N ARG A 72 2.09 0.73 12.40
CA ARG A 72 2.03 0.83 13.87
C ARG A 72 1.83 -0.52 14.56
N LYS A 73 1.14 -1.47 13.91
CA LYS A 73 0.84 -2.80 14.44
C LYS A 73 1.99 -3.79 14.19
N TRP A 74 2.63 -3.69 13.02
CA TRP A 74 3.52 -4.72 12.50
C TRP A 74 4.89 -4.17 12.08
N PRO A 75 6.00 -4.90 12.35
CA PRO A 75 7.34 -4.43 12.01
C PRO A 75 7.68 -4.54 10.51
N ALA A 76 6.95 -5.37 9.75
CA ALA A 76 7.16 -5.58 8.32
C ALA A 76 5.89 -6.12 7.63
N PRO A 77 5.75 -5.93 6.30
CA PRO A 77 6.50 -4.97 5.47
C PRO A 77 6.16 -3.52 5.87
N ARG A 78 7.06 -2.56 5.62
CA ARG A 78 6.86 -1.14 5.97
C ARG A 78 6.10 -0.42 4.85
N LEU A 79 4.77 -0.45 4.88
CA LEU A 79 3.92 0.02 3.78
C LEU A 79 4.15 1.51 3.47
N ARG A 80 4.28 2.34 4.53
CA ARG A 80 4.49 3.78 4.39
C ARG A 80 5.83 4.10 3.74
N GLU A 81 6.87 3.43 4.20
CA GLU A 81 8.24 3.62 3.73
C GLU A 81 8.39 3.23 2.26
N MET A 82 7.85 2.07 1.87
CA MET A 82 7.87 1.59 0.48
C MET A 82 7.12 2.53 -0.47
N TYR A 83 5.97 3.07 -0.03
CA TYR A 83 5.23 4.08 -0.79
C TYR A 83 6.08 5.34 -1.02
N GLN A 84 6.64 5.91 0.04
CA GLN A 84 7.44 7.14 -0.04
C GLN A 84 8.67 6.95 -0.93
N GLN A 85 9.40 5.85 -0.77
CA GLN A 85 10.55 5.51 -1.61
C GLN A 85 10.16 5.44 -3.09
N HIS A 86 9.07 4.77 -3.44
CA HIS A 86 8.64 4.69 -4.84
C HIS A 86 8.05 5.99 -5.41
N GLN A 87 7.50 6.86 -4.57
CA GLN A 87 7.03 8.19 -4.95
C GLN A 87 8.20 9.13 -5.26
N GLU A 88 9.25 9.13 -4.43
CA GLU A 88 10.44 9.98 -4.57
C GLU A 88 11.30 9.60 -5.77
N HIS A 89 11.47 8.30 -6.03
CA HIS A 89 12.27 7.80 -7.17
C HIS A 89 11.51 7.82 -8.52
N GLY A 90 10.30 8.38 -8.56
CA GLY A 90 9.50 8.58 -9.78
C GLY A 90 9.85 9.83 -10.59
N GLY A 91 10.92 10.56 -10.25
CA GLY A 91 11.42 11.68 -11.06
C GLY A 91 11.83 11.23 -12.48
N PRO A 92 11.71 12.10 -13.49
CA PRO A 92 11.92 11.71 -14.88
C PRO A 92 13.37 11.27 -15.16
N ALA A 93 13.50 10.15 -15.87
CA ALA A 93 14.72 9.72 -16.55
C ALA A 93 14.86 10.37 -17.93
#